data_AF-A0A285RFV7-F1
#
_entry.id   AF-A0A285RFV7-F1
#
_cell.length_a   1.000
_cell.length_b   1.000
_cell.length_c   1.000
_cell.angle_alpha   90.00
_cell.angle_beta   90.00
_cell.angle_gamma   90.00
#
_symmetry.space_group_name_H-M   'P 1'
#
loop_
_entity.id
_entity.type
_entity.pdbx_description
1 polymer ?
#
loop_
_entity_poly.entity_id
_entity_poly.type
_entity_poly.pdbx_seq_one_letter_code
_entity_poly.pdbx_strand_id
1 'polypeptide(L)'
;MFKYHIIALLLGTILDYVFGNIYCMWNPFDTIKDWVKFLDRALLGDEIILLEKSKQRSLGAWLIILVIFPVFAGITFFTMLTYEIHTWFGVLFEALATYFCLNFNRLYYGGLGVVADYYGNGVAAMKHTASILIGCQVEVDTEEGITSDTITYIANEASDSVLSPLFVMFLFGPVGGFIYRALDIIEGQIGTFETGTYNARYDYFGQPIVKLNSIIDYLPSRFSGALVVFCARHTFGGFNGKNARFIHLRDRKKAISAFAGALEIGLDDGKIGDFDKPIQASDINKAVNLLKNSFMVCQAIFVILLLFF
;
A
#
# COMPACT_ATOMS: atom_id res chain seq x y z
N MET A 1 19.67 -18.12 -10.53
CA MET A 1 18.44 -17.86 -9.74
C MET A 1 18.25 -16.36 -9.48
N PHE A 2 19.17 -15.68 -8.79
CA PHE A 2 18.99 -14.26 -8.42
C PHE A 2 18.73 -13.29 -9.59
N LYS A 3 19.47 -13.43 -10.71
CA LYS A 3 19.18 -12.62 -11.93
C LYS A 3 17.75 -12.80 -12.44
N TYR A 4 17.26 -14.04 -12.48
CA TYR A 4 15.90 -14.36 -12.95
C TYR A 4 14.83 -13.76 -12.05
N HIS A 5 15.06 -13.76 -10.74
CA HIS A 5 14.18 -13.11 -9.77
C HIS A 5 14.11 -11.58 -9.98
N ILE A 6 15.25 -10.92 -10.19
CA ILE A 6 15.26 -9.47 -10.50
C ILE A 6 14.57 -9.17 -11.83
N ILE A 7 14.79 -10.01 -12.86
CA ILE A 7 14.09 -9.89 -14.14
C ILE A 7 12.58 -10.01 -13.94
N ALA A 8 12.12 -10.96 -13.12
CA ALA A 8 10.70 -11.13 -12.82
C ALA A 8 10.10 -9.89 -12.12
N LEU A 9 10.81 -9.33 -11.14
CA LEU A 9 10.37 -8.09 -10.46
C LEU A 9 10.24 -6.92 -11.45
N LEU A 10 11.25 -6.73 -12.31
CA LEU A 10 11.24 -5.68 -13.34
C LEU A 10 10.11 -5.89 -14.35
N LEU A 11 9.85 -7.13 -14.77
CA LEU A 11 8.74 -7.43 -15.65
C LEU A 11 7.39 -7.13 -14.98
N GLY A 12 7.21 -7.53 -13.73
CA GLY A 12 5.99 -7.25 -12.98
C GLY A 12 5.72 -5.76 -12.76
N THR A 13 6.77 -4.97 -12.50
CA THR A 13 6.64 -3.51 -12.35
C THR A 13 6.30 -2.83 -13.68
N ILE A 14 6.85 -3.32 -14.79
CA ILE A 14 6.48 -2.87 -16.14
C ILE A 14 5.02 -3.22 -16.43
N LEU A 15 4.58 -4.43 -16.09
CA LEU A 15 3.19 -4.85 -16.26
C LEU A 15 2.23 -3.95 -15.47
N ASP A 16 2.53 -3.65 -14.21
CA ASP A 16 1.69 -2.76 -13.40
C ASP A 16 1.69 -1.34 -13.98
N TYR A 17 2.85 -0.82 -14.39
CA TYR A 17 2.93 0.49 -15.02
C TYR A 17 2.09 0.61 -16.29
N VAL A 18 2.13 -0.40 -17.17
CA VAL A 18 1.47 -0.37 -18.49
C VAL A 18 -0.03 -0.68 -18.40
N PHE A 19 -0.39 -1.74 -17.69
CA PHE A 19 -1.76 -2.25 -17.67
C PHE A 19 -2.57 -1.76 -16.46
N GLY A 20 -1.90 -1.45 -15.35
CA GLY A 20 -2.55 -1.20 -14.07
C GLY A 20 -3.43 -2.36 -13.64
N ASN A 21 -4.43 -2.10 -12.80
CA ASN A 21 -5.38 -3.14 -12.43
C ASN A 21 -6.44 -3.30 -13.53
N ILE A 22 -6.37 -4.41 -14.27
CA ILE A 22 -7.36 -4.72 -15.30
C ILE A 22 -8.66 -5.18 -14.62
N TYR A 23 -9.65 -4.28 -14.50
CA TYR A 23 -10.93 -4.55 -13.83
C TYR A 23 -11.74 -5.74 -14.39
N CYS A 24 -11.47 -6.15 -15.64
CA CYS A 24 -12.10 -7.33 -16.25
C CYS A 24 -11.40 -8.65 -15.86
N MET A 25 -10.19 -8.59 -15.32
CA MET A 25 -9.39 -9.75 -14.97
C MET A 25 -9.60 -10.08 -13.49
N TRP A 26 -9.66 -11.38 -13.19
CA TRP A 26 -9.69 -11.86 -11.81
C TRP A 26 -8.43 -11.41 -11.06
N ASN A 27 -8.61 -10.82 -9.86
CA ASN A 27 -7.53 -10.44 -8.96
C ASN A 27 -7.52 -11.38 -7.73
N PRO A 28 -6.39 -12.05 -7.43
CA PRO A 28 -6.30 -12.97 -6.30
C PRO A 28 -6.56 -12.28 -4.95
N PHE A 29 -6.23 -10.99 -4.82
CA PHE A 29 -6.44 -10.24 -3.59
C PHE A 29 -7.91 -9.93 -3.32
N ASP A 30 -8.76 -9.83 -4.34
CA ASP A 30 -10.21 -9.71 -4.12
C ASP A 30 -10.80 -11.02 -3.60
N THR A 31 -10.27 -12.17 -4.04
CA THR A 31 -10.63 -13.47 -3.45
C THR A 31 -10.19 -13.58 -2.00
N ILE A 32 -9.00 -13.06 -1.65
CA ILE A 32 -8.56 -12.98 -0.24
C ILE A 32 -9.50 -12.09 0.57
N LYS A 33 -9.91 -10.92 0.06
CA LYS A 33 -10.88 -10.05 0.74
C LYS A 33 -12.21 -10.77 1.00
N ASP A 34 -12.76 -11.44 -0.01
CA ASP A 34 -14.02 -12.17 0.13
C ASP A 34 -13.88 -13.34 1.11
N TRP A 35 -12.73 -14.02 1.11
CA TRP A 35 -12.42 -15.06 2.08
C TRP A 35 -12.32 -14.52 3.51
N VAL A 36 -11.70 -13.36 3.71
CA VAL A 36 -11.63 -12.68 5.01
C VAL A 36 -13.04 -12.30 5.48
N LYS A 37 -13.89 -11.75 4.61
CA LYS A 37 -15.29 -11.42 4.95
C LYS A 37 -16.10 -12.66 5.32
N PHE A 38 -15.90 -13.75 4.59
CA PHE A 38 -16.54 -15.03 4.91
C PHE A 38 -16.09 -15.55 6.29
N LEU A 39 -14.78 -15.54 6.57
CA LEU A 39 -14.24 -15.98 7.86
C LEU A 39 -14.62 -15.06 9.02
N ASP A 40 -14.68 -13.75 8.81
CA ASP A 40 -15.17 -12.79 9.81
C ASP A 40 -16.62 -13.15 10.22
N ARG A 41 -17.52 -13.32 9.24
CA ARG A 41 -18.90 -13.76 9.52
C ARG A 41 -18.96 -15.14 10.17
N ALA A 42 -18.12 -16.09 9.75
CA ALA A 42 -18.14 -17.45 10.28
C ALA A 42 -17.58 -17.56 11.72
N LEU A 43 -16.56 -16.76 12.05
CA LEU A 43 -15.89 -16.81 13.35
C LEU A 43 -16.52 -15.89 14.38
N LEU A 44 -16.83 -14.65 13.99
CA LEU A 44 -17.38 -13.63 14.91
C LEU A 44 -18.92 -13.65 14.94
N GLY A 45 -19.57 -14.04 13.84
CA GLY A 45 -21.01 -13.91 13.67
C GLY A 45 -21.45 -12.47 13.36
N ASP A 46 -22.75 -12.29 13.08
CA ASP A 46 -23.34 -10.97 12.79
C ASP A 46 -23.80 -10.22 14.06
N GLU A 47 -24.02 -10.92 15.17
CA GLU A 47 -24.43 -10.33 16.44
C GLU A 47 -23.28 -10.34 17.46
N ILE A 48 -22.82 -9.14 17.85
CA ILE A 48 -21.80 -8.91 18.89
C ILE A 48 -22.45 -9.14 20.25
N ILE A 49 -22.78 -10.38 20.57
CA ILE A 49 -23.50 -10.69 21.80
C ILE A 49 -22.79 -11.86 22.49
N LEU A 50 -21.97 -11.52 23.49
CA LEU A 50 -21.45 -12.40 24.56
C LEU A 50 -20.14 -13.19 24.34
N LEU A 51 -19.28 -12.83 23.38
CA LEU A 51 -17.93 -13.42 23.33
C LEU A 51 -16.97 -12.72 24.30
N GLU A 52 -16.32 -13.49 25.18
CA GLU A 52 -15.24 -12.97 26.01
C GLU A 52 -14.12 -12.35 25.16
N LYS A 53 -13.54 -11.24 25.65
CA LYS A 53 -12.46 -10.51 24.97
C LYS A 53 -11.28 -11.40 24.59
N SER A 54 -10.95 -12.39 25.42
CA SER A 54 -9.89 -13.37 25.13
C SER A 54 -10.23 -14.26 23.93
N LYS A 55 -11.49 -14.71 23.85
CA LYS A 55 -11.96 -15.55 22.74
C LYS A 55 -12.03 -14.77 21.44
N GLN A 56 -12.43 -13.49 21.46
CA GLN A 56 -12.37 -12.61 20.28
C GLN A 56 -10.93 -12.49 19.73
N ARG A 57 -9.94 -12.26 20.60
CA ARG A 57 -8.51 -12.22 20.19
C ARG A 57 -8.03 -13.55 19.61
N SER A 58 -8.43 -14.66 20.22
CA SER A 58 -8.07 -15.99 19.72
C SER A 58 -8.66 -16.26 18.33
N LEU A 59 -9.95 -15.93 18.13
CA LEU A 59 -10.61 -16.07 16.83
C LEU A 59 -9.96 -15.19 15.76
N GLY A 60 -9.56 -13.96 16.11
CA GLY A 60 -8.80 -13.10 15.20
C GLY A 60 -7.45 -13.70 14.80
N ALA A 61 -6.72 -14.31 15.75
CA ALA A 61 -5.48 -15.02 15.45
C ALA A 61 -5.70 -16.25 14.55
N TRP A 62 -6.78 -17.00 14.78
CA TRP A 62 -7.17 -18.12 13.91
C TRP A 62 -7.53 -17.65 12.50
N LEU A 63 -8.23 -16.53 12.35
CA LEU A 63 -8.53 -15.96 11.03
C LEU A 63 -7.24 -15.70 10.24
N ILE A 64 -6.24 -15.08 10.88
CA ILE A 64 -4.94 -14.83 10.23
C ILE A 64 -4.31 -16.13 9.73
N ILE A 65 -4.27 -17.18 10.57
CA ILE A 65 -3.70 -18.47 10.19
C ILE A 65 -4.49 -19.10 9.03
N LEU A 66 -5.82 -19.07 9.09
CA LEU A 66 -6.71 -19.65 8.06
C LEU A 66 -6.64 -18.93 6.71
N VAL A 67 -6.20 -17.67 6.68
CA VAL A 67 -5.99 -16.92 5.43
C VAL A 67 -4.55 -17.07 4.94
N ILE A 68 -3.56 -16.88 5.82
CA ILE A 68 -2.15 -16.86 5.44
C ILE A 68 -1.62 -18.25 5.08
N PHE A 69 -2.07 -19.31 5.75
CA PHE A 69 -1.58 -20.66 5.47
C PHE A 69 -1.91 -21.13 4.03
N PRO A 70 -3.18 -21.02 3.54
CA PRO A 70 -3.49 -21.32 2.14
C PRO A 70 -2.75 -20.44 1.14
N VAL A 71 -2.58 -19.14 1.43
CA VAL A 71 -1.82 -18.22 0.57
C VAL A 71 -0.35 -18.66 0.46
N PHE A 72 0.30 -18.92 1.59
CA PHE A 72 1.66 -19.41 1.65
C PHE A 72 1.81 -20.73 0.89
N ALA A 73 0.96 -21.71 1.18
CA ALA A 73 1.01 -23.03 0.56
C ALA A 73 0.78 -22.95 -0.96
N GLY A 74 -0.22 -22.18 -1.40
CA GLY A 74 -0.56 -22.02 -2.81
C GLY A 74 0.56 -21.35 -3.61
N ILE A 75 1.03 -20.18 -3.15
CA ILE A 75 2.09 -19.44 -3.86
C ILE A 75 3.39 -20.23 -3.86
N THR A 76 3.75 -20.89 -2.75
CA THR A 76 4.95 -21.74 -2.69
C THR A 76 4.84 -22.91 -3.66
N PHE A 77 3.71 -23.62 -3.66
CA PHE A 77 3.46 -24.75 -4.55
C PHE A 77 3.57 -24.34 -6.03
N PHE A 78 2.88 -23.27 -6.45
CA PHE A 78 2.92 -22.81 -7.84
C PHE A 78 4.29 -22.26 -8.24
N THR A 79 5.00 -21.59 -7.33
CA THR A 79 6.37 -21.14 -7.59
C THR A 79 7.28 -22.35 -7.84
N MET A 80 7.27 -23.34 -6.96
CA MET A 80 8.09 -24.56 -7.13
C MET A 80 7.74 -25.30 -8.42
N LEU A 81 6.44 -25.52 -8.66
CA LEU A 81 5.94 -26.23 -9.85
C LEU A 81 6.39 -25.54 -11.16
N THR A 82 6.26 -24.21 -11.25
CA THR A 82 6.59 -23.48 -12.47
C THR A 82 8.09 -23.48 -12.76
N TYR A 83 8.94 -23.41 -11.73
CA TYR A 83 10.39 -23.55 -11.90
C TYR A 83 10.83 -24.97 -12.21
N GLU A 84 10.14 -25.99 -11.72
CA GLU A 84 10.39 -27.39 -12.09
C GLU A 84 10.05 -27.67 -13.55
N ILE A 85 8.96 -27.09 -14.09
CA ILE A 85 8.59 -27.25 -15.50
C ILE A 85 9.59 -26.55 -16.41
N HIS A 86 9.83 -25.25 -16.19
CA HIS A 86 10.78 -24.47 -17.00
C HIS A 86 11.16 -23.16 -16.31
N THR A 87 12.45 -22.78 -16.35
CA THR A 87 12.93 -21.56 -15.67
C THR A 87 12.17 -20.29 -16.09
N TRP A 88 11.89 -20.09 -17.38
CA TRP A 88 11.12 -18.94 -17.86
C TRP A 88 9.66 -18.94 -17.44
N PHE A 89 9.04 -20.10 -17.17
CA PHE A 89 7.68 -20.13 -16.61
C PHE A 89 7.68 -19.71 -15.14
N GLY A 90 8.71 -20.10 -14.37
CA GLY A 90 8.92 -19.55 -13.02
C GLY A 90 9.08 -18.03 -13.03
N VAL A 91 9.89 -17.48 -13.95
CA VAL A 91 10.05 -16.03 -14.13
C VAL A 91 8.73 -15.35 -14.48
N LEU A 92 7.95 -15.92 -15.39
CA LEU A 92 6.65 -15.35 -15.78
C LEU A 92 5.65 -15.38 -14.61
N PHE A 93 5.61 -16.48 -13.85
CA PHE A 93 4.75 -16.59 -12.68
C PHE A 93 5.13 -15.57 -11.61
N GLU A 94 6.42 -15.40 -11.33
CA GLU A 94 6.90 -14.37 -10.40
C GLU A 94 6.60 -12.95 -10.89
N ALA A 95 6.69 -12.69 -12.20
CA ALA A 95 6.34 -11.39 -12.78
C ALA A 95 4.84 -11.10 -12.62
N LEU A 96 3.99 -12.10 -12.85
CA LEU A 96 2.55 -11.99 -12.61
C LEU A 96 2.23 -11.81 -11.13
N ALA A 97 2.90 -12.55 -10.25
CA ALA A 97 2.77 -12.41 -8.81
C ALA A 97 3.15 -10.98 -8.35
N THR A 98 4.24 -10.44 -8.90
CA THR A 98 4.68 -9.06 -8.66
C THR A 98 3.64 -8.06 -9.14
N TYR A 99 3.14 -8.23 -10.36
CA TYR A 99 2.10 -7.38 -10.94
C TYR A 99 0.85 -7.31 -10.03
N PHE A 100 0.36 -8.44 -9.53
CA PHE A 100 -0.83 -8.44 -8.65
C PHE A 100 -0.58 -7.77 -7.29
N CYS A 101 0.64 -7.85 -6.76
CA CYS A 101 0.99 -7.28 -5.46
C CYS A 101 1.05 -5.75 -5.46
N LEU A 102 1.23 -5.12 -6.63
CA LEU A 102 1.45 -3.68 -6.76
C LEU A 102 0.17 -2.94 -7.15
N ASN A 103 0.07 -1.68 -6.72
CA ASN A 103 -0.99 -0.75 -7.11
C ASN A 103 -0.45 0.60 -7.58
N PHE A 104 0.75 0.65 -8.17
CA PHE A 104 1.38 1.93 -8.52
C PHE A 104 0.53 2.69 -9.55
N ASN A 105 0.09 2.02 -10.61
CA ASN A 105 -0.66 2.65 -11.70
C ASN A 105 -1.99 3.24 -11.20
N ARG A 106 -2.76 2.48 -10.42
CA ARG A 106 -4.02 2.96 -9.81
C ARG A 106 -3.78 4.21 -8.96
N LEU A 107 -2.73 4.20 -8.15
CA LEU A 107 -2.43 5.32 -7.26
C LEU A 107 -1.95 6.57 -8.03
N TYR A 108 -1.12 6.36 -9.05
CA TYR A 108 -0.58 7.42 -9.89
C TYR A 108 -1.68 8.09 -10.72
N TYR A 109 -2.42 7.33 -11.54
CA TYR A 109 -3.45 7.88 -12.40
C TYR A 109 -4.70 8.31 -11.63
N GLY A 110 -5.04 7.62 -10.54
CA GLY A 110 -6.12 8.04 -9.66
C GLY A 110 -5.85 9.41 -9.04
N GLY A 111 -4.64 9.65 -8.53
CA GLY A 111 -4.27 10.96 -7.99
C GLY A 111 -4.27 12.06 -9.05
N LEU A 112 -3.79 11.79 -10.28
CA LEU A 112 -3.90 12.74 -11.39
C LEU A 112 -5.36 13.04 -11.77
N GLY A 113 -6.22 12.02 -11.74
CA GLY A 113 -7.65 12.14 -12.00
C GLY A 113 -8.35 13.08 -11.03
N VAL A 114 -8.06 12.97 -9.73
CA VAL A 114 -8.62 13.87 -8.69
C VAL A 114 -8.31 15.33 -9.01
N VAL A 115 -7.07 15.63 -9.42
CA VAL A 115 -6.66 16.99 -9.75
C VAL A 115 -7.29 17.47 -11.06
N ALA A 116 -7.35 16.60 -12.07
CA ALA A 116 -7.97 16.92 -13.36
C ALA A 116 -9.46 17.27 -13.19
N ASP A 117 -10.18 16.49 -12.37
CA ASP A 117 -11.59 16.73 -12.09
C ASP A 117 -11.85 17.99 -11.29
N TYR A 118 -10.96 18.33 -10.35
CA TYR A 118 -11.01 19.61 -9.64
C TYR A 118 -10.92 20.81 -10.60
N TYR A 119 -9.92 20.83 -11.49
CA TYR A 119 -9.74 21.94 -12.43
C TYR A 119 -10.81 21.99 -13.55
N GLY A 120 -11.43 20.85 -13.88
CA GLY A 120 -12.50 20.78 -14.88
C GLY A 120 -13.88 21.13 -14.33
N ASN A 121 -14.27 20.50 -13.21
CA ASN A 121 -15.64 20.46 -12.72
C ASN A 121 -15.79 20.89 -11.25
N GLY A 122 -14.70 21.33 -10.60
CA GLY A 122 -14.70 21.83 -9.22
C GLY A 122 -14.72 20.74 -8.14
N VAL A 123 -15.01 21.18 -6.91
CA VAL A 123 -14.86 20.37 -5.68
C VAL A 123 -15.75 19.12 -5.66
N ALA A 124 -16.97 19.18 -6.21
CA ALA A 124 -17.87 18.03 -6.23
C ALA A 124 -17.32 16.86 -7.07
N ALA A 125 -16.71 17.15 -8.22
CA ALA A 125 -16.10 16.13 -9.06
C ALA A 125 -14.81 15.59 -8.43
N MET A 126 -13.99 16.48 -7.84
CA MET A 126 -12.82 16.10 -7.05
C MET A 126 -13.19 15.10 -5.94
N LYS A 127 -14.26 15.37 -5.19
CA LYS A 127 -14.77 14.52 -4.12
C LYS A 127 -15.18 13.12 -4.62
N HIS A 128 -15.89 13.07 -5.74
CA HIS A 128 -16.31 11.82 -6.35
C HIS A 128 -15.11 10.97 -6.78
N THR A 129 -14.12 11.56 -7.42
CA THR A 129 -12.94 10.82 -7.88
C THR A 129 -12.02 10.44 -6.71
N ALA A 130 -11.93 11.29 -5.68
CA ALA A 130 -11.22 10.97 -4.44
C ALA A 130 -11.88 9.79 -3.71
N SER A 131 -13.21 9.72 -3.63
CA SER A 131 -13.90 8.59 -3.00
C SER A 131 -13.71 7.28 -3.75
N ILE A 132 -13.61 7.31 -5.09
CA ILE A 132 -13.25 6.15 -5.90
C ILE A 132 -11.79 5.72 -5.64
N LEU A 133 -10.87 6.67 -5.55
CA LEU A 133 -9.46 6.38 -5.29
C LEU A 133 -9.28 5.75 -3.90
N ILE A 134 -9.82 6.40 -2.87
CA ILE A 134 -9.69 5.99 -1.46
C ILE A 134 -10.51 4.72 -1.17
N GLY A 135 -11.65 4.55 -1.85
CA GLY A 135 -12.54 3.41 -1.67
C GLY A 135 -13.57 3.58 -0.54
N CYS A 136 -13.70 4.77 0.04
CA CYS A 136 -14.74 5.12 1.01
C CYS A 136 -15.33 6.51 0.73
N GLN A 137 -16.47 6.81 1.35
CA GLN A 137 -17.07 8.14 1.23
C GLN A 137 -16.18 9.17 1.94
N VAL A 138 -15.76 10.18 1.19
CA VAL A 138 -15.10 11.35 1.76
C VAL A 138 -16.16 12.19 2.45
N GLU A 139 -16.04 12.43 3.75
CA GLU A 139 -17.03 13.22 4.49
C GLU A 139 -16.82 14.73 4.30
N VAL A 140 -15.59 15.15 3.98
CA VAL A 140 -15.22 16.56 3.86
C VAL A 140 -15.61 17.14 2.49
N ASP A 141 -16.17 18.35 2.50
CA ASP A 141 -16.64 19.08 1.32
C ASP A 141 -15.74 20.27 0.93
N THR A 142 -14.59 20.44 1.59
CA THR A 142 -13.64 21.52 1.29
C THR A 142 -12.51 21.02 0.40
N GLU A 143 -12.00 21.91 -0.47
CA GLU A 143 -10.81 21.61 -1.29
C GLU A 143 -9.63 21.15 -0.42
N GLU A 144 -9.34 21.89 0.65
CA GLU A 144 -8.20 21.59 1.54
C GLU A 144 -8.34 20.22 2.19
N GLY A 145 -9.54 19.87 2.66
CA GLY A 145 -9.80 18.58 3.31
C GLY A 145 -9.70 17.42 2.34
N ILE A 146 -10.37 17.51 1.18
CA ILE A 146 -10.28 16.45 0.15
C ILE A 146 -8.84 16.31 -0.34
N THR A 147 -8.10 17.40 -0.46
CA THR A 147 -6.67 17.37 -0.85
C THR A 147 -5.83 16.68 0.22
N SER A 148 -6.00 17.02 1.49
CA SER A 148 -5.31 16.40 2.62
C SER A 148 -5.58 14.90 2.69
N ASP A 149 -6.84 14.49 2.57
CA ASP A 149 -7.25 13.07 2.61
C ASP A 149 -6.65 12.30 1.42
N THR A 150 -6.69 12.90 0.23
CA THR A 150 -6.11 12.31 -0.98
C THR A 150 -4.59 12.13 -0.85
N ILE A 151 -3.87 13.14 -0.35
CA ILE A 151 -2.41 13.05 -0.16
C ILE A 151 -2.07 12.04 0.95
N THR A 152 -2.84 12.04 2.04
CA THR A 152 -2.72 11.06 3.15
C THR A 152 -2.85 9.64 2.62
N TYR A 153 -3.89 9.38 1.82
CA TYR A 153 -4.10 8.09 1.18
C TYR A 153 -2.94 7.71 0.25
N ILE A 154 -2.54 8.61 -0.65
CA ILE A 154 -1.41 8.39 -1.57
C ILE A 154 -0.13 8.08 -0.80
N ALA A 155 0.16 8.81 0.27
CA ALA A 155 1.40 8.64 1.02
C ALA A 155 1.43 7.32 1.82
N ASN A 156 0.30 6.88 2.36
CA ASN A 156 0.18 5.58 3.03
C ASN A 156 0.29 4.43 2.02
N GLU A 157 -0.49 4.47 0.94
CA GLU A 157 -0.48 3.43 -0.10
C GLU A 157 0.84 3.38 -0.88
N ALA A 158 1.56 4.50 -1.00
CA ALA A 158 2.91 4.50 -1.56
C ALA A 158 3.85 3.58 -0.78
N SER A 159 3.75 3.56 0.54
CA SER A 159 4.47 2.60 1.38
C SER A 159 3.88 1.21 1.21
N ASP A 160 2.58 1.06 1.50
CA ASP A 160 2.01 -0.24 1.85
C ASP A 160 1.64 -1.09 0.62
N SER A 161 1.36 -0.46 -0.53
CA SER A 161 0.99 -1.14 -1.79
C SER A 161 2.01 -1.00 -2.93
N VAL A 162 3.12 -0.28 -2.72
CA VAL A 162 4.13 -0.08 -3.77
C VAL A 162 5.54 -0.35 -3.27
N LEU A 163 6.08 0.51 -2.41
CA LEU A 163 7.51 0.46 -2.05
C LEU A 163 7.85 -0.70 -1.10
N SER A 164 7.03 -0.93 -0.08
CA SER A 164 7.22 -2.02 0.87
C SER A 164 7.04 -3.40 0.22
N PRO A 165 6.00 -3.65 -0.60
CA PRO A 165 5.89 -4.89 -1.36
C PRO A 165 7.09 -5.16 -2.26
N LEU A 166 7.60 -4.16 -2.99
CA LEU A 166 8.81 -4.33 -3.82
C LEU A 166 10.03 -4.75 -2.99
N PHE A 167 10.21 -4.14 -1.83
CA PHE A 167 11.31 -4.48 -0.92
C PHE A 167 11.17 -5.90 -0.35
N VAL A 168 9.97 -6.27 0.11
CA VAL A 168 9.70 -7.61 0.66
C VAL A 168 9.86 -8.67 -0.42
N MET A 169 9.35 -8.42 -1.63
CA MET A 169 9.45 -9.34 -2.75
C MET A 169 10.88 -9.55 -3.21
N PHE A 170 11.71 -8.50 -3.21
CA PHE A 170 13.13 -8.62 -3.50
C PHE A 170 13.87 -9.53 -2.51
N LEU A 171 13.46 -9.55 -1.24
CA LEU A 171 14.11 -10.37 -0.21
C LEU A 171 13.55 -11.80 -0.13
N PHE A 172 12.24 -11.95 -0.30
CA PHE A 172 11.50 -13.17 0.02
C PHE A 172 10.72 -13.75 -1.17
N GLY A 173 10.91 -13.20 -2.36
CA GLY A 173 10.26 -13.66 -3.57
C GLY A 173 8.75 -13.38 -3.60
N PRO A 174 8.02 -14.04 -4.52
CA PRO A 174 6.56 -13.89 -4.64
C PRO A 174 5.83 -14.29 -3.36
N VAL A 175 6.35 -15.29 -2.63
CA VAL A 175 5.75 -15.78 -1.38
C VAL A 175 5.71 -14.68 -0.33
N GLY A 176 6.82 -13.98 -0.12
CA GLY A 176 6.86 -12.87 0.84
C GLY A 176 5.95 -11.71 0.46
N GLY A 177 5.90 -11.34 -0.82
CA GLY A 177 5.01 -10.29 -1.32
C GLY A 177 3.53 -10.58 -1.06
N PHE A 178 3.10 -11.81 -1.38
CA PHE A 178 1.72 -12.23 -1.17
C PHE A 178 1.34 -12.29 0.32
N ILE A 179 2.23 -12.77 1.18
CA ILE A 179 1.99 -12.76 2.63
C ILE A 179 1.86 -11.32 3.13
N TYR A 180 2.78 -10.44 2.74
CA TYR A 180 2.77 -9.03 3.17
C TYR A 180 1.47 -8.34 2.73
N ARG A 181 1.08 -8.48 1.45
CA ARG A 181 -0.18 -7.90 0.94
C ARG A 181 -1.43 -8.55 1.54
N ALA A 182 -1.40 -9.85 1.82
CA ALA A 182 -2.52 -10.51 2.49
C ALA A 182 -2.71 -10.00 3.91
N LEU A 183 -1.64 -9.78 4.68
CA LEU A 183 -1.71 -9.20 6.02
C LEU A 183 -2.26 -7.78 6.00
N ASP A 184 -1.79 -6.96 5.06
CA ASP A 184 -2.28 -5.59 4.83
C ASP A 184 -3.79 -5.59 4.53
N ILE A 185 -4.26 -6.51 3.68
CA ILE A 185 -5.70 -6.68 3.39
C ILE A 185 -6.49 -7.14 4.61
N ILE A 186 -5.96 -8.09 5.40
CA ILE A 186 -6.64 -8.54 6.63
C ILE A 186 -6.76 -7.35 7.60
N GLU A 187 -5.70 -6.57 7.80
CA GLU A 187 -5.76 -5.38 8.65
C GLU A 187 -6.76 -4.36 8.11
N GLY A 188 -6.78 -4.12 6.80
CA GLY A 188 -7.72 -3.20 6.18
C GLY A 188 -9.19 -3.63 6.25
N GLN A 189 -9.50 -4.90 6.53
CA GLN A 189 -10.87 -5.42 6.66
C GLN A 189 -11.33 -5.62 8.11
N ILE A 190 -10.44 -6.12 8.98
CA ILE A 190 -10.80 -6.47 10.36
C ILE A 190 -9.93 -5.76 11.40
N GLY A 191 -9.21 -4.72 10.98
CA GLY A 191 -8.48 -3.83 11.89
C GLY A 191 -9.44 -2.96 12.70
N THR A 192 -8.95 -2.45 13.82
CA THR A 192 -9.72 -1.55 14.69
C THR A 192 -10.07 -0.23 13.97
N PHE A 193 -9.26 0.16 12.99
CA PHE A 193 -9.53 1.24 12.06
C PHE A 193 -9.65 0.64 10.66
N GLU A 194 -10.87 0.46 10.18
CA GLU A 194 -11.18 -0.05 8.84
C GLU A 194 -11.25 1.15 7.88
N THR A 195 -10.36 1.22 6.89
CA THR A 195 -10.35 2.32 5.89
C THR A 195 -10.37 3.74 6.53
N GLY A 196 -9.69 3.90 7.66
CA GLY A 196 -9.64 5.16 8.42
C GLY A 196 -10.81 5.40 9.38
N THR A 197 -11.85 4.56 9.36
CA THR A 197 -12.99 4.63 10.29
C THR A 197 -12.85 3.66 11.46
N TYR A 198 -13.13 4.16 12.67
CA TYR A 198 -13.11 3.33 13.87
C TYR A 198 -14.30 2.36 13.88
N ASN A 199 -14.02 1.07 14.08
CA ASN A 199 -15.05 0.03 14.15
C ASN A 199 -14.93 -0.77 15.46
N ALA A 200 -15.83 -0.46 16.40
CA ALA A 200 -15.87 -1.10 17.73
C ALA A 200 -16.05 -2.63 17.66
N ARG A 201 -16.58 -3.17 16.57
CA ARG A 201 -16.68 -4.62 16.32
C ARG A 201 -15.32 -5.32 16.39
N TYR A 202 -14.27 -4.64 15.92
CA TYR A 202 -12.93 -5.20 15.75
C TYR A 202 -11.95 -4.78 16.85
N ASP A 203 -12.43 -4.17 17.93
CA ASP A 203 -11.61 -3.71 19.05
C ASP A 203 -10.70 -4.80 19.60
N TYR A 204 -11.22 -6.03 19.80
CA TYR A 204 -10.44 -7.17 20.32
C TYR A 204 -10.10 -8.19 19.24
N PHE A 205 -11.00 -8.40 18.28
CA PHE A 205 -10.81 -9.34 17.18
C PHE A 205 -9.69 -8.91 16.22
N GLY A 206 -9.55 -7.61 15.96
CA GLY A 206 -8.52 -7.04 15.10
C GLY A 206 -7.15 -6.84 15.76
N GLN A 207 -7.05 -6.86 17.09
CA GLN A 207 -5.77 -6.60 17.79
C GLN A 207 -4.61 -7.53 17.36
N PRO A 208 -4.83 -8.84 17.15
CA PRO A 208 -3.77 -9.73 16.69
C PRO A 208 -3.19 -9.28 15.34
N ILE A 209 -4.03 -8.90 14.38
CA ILE A 209 -3.54 -8.49 13.05
C ILE A 209 -2.84 -7.13 13.11
N VAL A 210 -3.41 -6.15 13.83
CA VAL A 210 -2.78 -4.81 13.99
C VAL A 210 -1.38 -4.94 14.59
N LYS A 211 -1.22 -5.79 15.62
CA LYS A 211 0.09 -6.05 16.24
C LYS A 211 1.04 -6.78 15.30
N LEU A 212 0.56 -7.83 14.62
CA LEU A 212 1.39 -8.61 13.71
C LEU A 212 1.86 -7.77 12.53
N ASN A 213 0.95 -7.02 11.89
CA ASN A 213 1.30 -6.18 10.76
C ASN A 213 2.25 -5.06 11.17
N SER A 214 2.05 -4.44 12.34
CA SER A 214 3.01 -3.45 12.88
C SER A 214 4.44 -4.00 13.03
N ILE A 215 4.61 -5.29 13.35
CA ILE A 215 5.92 -5.93 13.45
C ILE A 215 6.50 -6.20 12.06
N ILE A 216 5.70 -6.78 11.17
CA ILE A 216 6.13 -7.18 9.83
C ILE A 216 6.45 -5.95 8.97
N ASP A 217 5.63 -4.91 9.09
CA ASP A 217 5.78 -3.65 8.36
C ASP A 217 6.85 -2.72 8.96
N TYR A 218 7.41 -3.04 10.13
CA TYR A 218 8.41 -2.21 10.80
C TYR A 218 9.62 -1.91 9.90
N LEU A 219 10.17 -2.93 9.23
CA LEU A 219 11.34 -2.78 8.38
C LEU A 219 10.98 -2.23 6.98
N PRO A 220 9.97 -2.78 6.27
CA PRO A 220 9.57 -2.27 4.96
C PRO A 220 9.13 -0.80 4.97
N SER A 221 8.31 -0.36 5.93
CA SER A 221 7.85 1.04 6.01
C SER A 221 8.98 2.05 6.22
N ARG A 222 10.06 1.66 6.92
CA ARG A 222 11.26 2.50 7.09
C ARG A 222 12.08 2.58 5.82
N PHE A 223 12.19 1.48 5.08
CA PHE A 223 12.81 1.48 3.76
C PHE A 223 12.03 2.45 2.84
N SER A 224 10.71 2.33 2.81
CA SER A 224 9.82 3.19 2.03
C SER A 224 10.00 4.67 2.42
N GLY A 225 9.96 5.00 3.71
CA GLY A 225 10.18 6.37 4.19
C GLY A 225 11.57 6.92 3.86
N ALA A 226 12.64 6.13 4.05
CA ALA A 226 14.01 6.53 3.71
C ALA A 226 14.18 6.77 2.21
N LEU A 227 13.57 5.91 1.37
CA LEU A 227 13.59 6.06 -0.07
C LEU A 227 12.84 7.32 -0.52
N VAL A 228 11.68 7.62 0.08
CA VAL A 228 10.94 8.86 -0.19
C VAL A 228 11.76 10.08 0.20
N VAL A 229 12.44 10.07 1.35
CA VAL A 229 13.36 11.16 1.76
C VAL A 229 14.50 11.32 0.75
N PHE A 230 15.09 10.21 0.30
CA PHE A 230 16.13 10.24 -0.73
C PHE A 230 15.61 10.85 -2.02
N CYS A 231 14.42 10.45 -2.46
CA CYS A 231 13.81 10.97 -3.68
C CYS A 231 13.45 12.45 -3.56
N ALA A 232 12.87 12.88 -2.44
CA ALA A 232 12.58 14.29 -2.18
C ALA A 232 13.84 15.17 -2.21
N ARG A 233 15.01 14.62 -1.90
CA ARG A 233 16.29 15.35 -1.93
C ARG A 233 16.97 15.33 -3.30
N HIS A 234 16.89 14.22 -4.03
CA HIS A 234 17.74 13.96 -5.19
C HIS A 234 16.99 13.93 -6.53
N THR A 235 15.66 14.00 -6.51
CA THR A 235 14.84 14.00 -7.72
C THR A 235 14.22 15.37 -7.97
N PHE A 236 13.91 15.66 -9.24
CA PHE A 236 13.26 16.89 -9.64
C PHE A 236 11.76 16.85 -9.30
N GLY A 237 11.20 17.98 -8.88
CA GLY A 237 9.80 18.09 -8.50
C GLY A 237 9.48 19.20 -7.49
N GLY A 238 10.48 19.99 -7.08
CA GLY A 238 10.28 21.11 -6.16
C GLY A 238 10.01 20.69 -4.72
N PHE A 239 10.55 19.54 -4.31
CA PHE A 239 10.39 19.00 -2.96
C PHE A 239 11.41 19.57 -1.98
N ASN A 240 11.02 19.70 -0.71
CA ASN A 240 11.97 20.03 0.34
C ASN A 240 12.54 18.76 1.00
N GLY A 241 13.58 18.20 0.39
CA GLY A 241 14.23 16.99 0.93
C GLY A 241 14.87 17.16 2.33
N LYS A 242 15.20 18.40 2.75
CA LYS A 242 15.70 18.65 4.12
C LYS A 242 14.54 18.54 5.12
N ASN A 243 13.40 19.15 4.81
CA ASN A 243 12.21 19.10 5.66
C ASN A 243 11.60 17.68 5.67
N ALA A 244 11.58 16.99 4.53
CA ALA A 244 11.19 15.57 4.45
C ALA A 244 11.96 14.69 5.46
N ARG A 245 13.29 14.86 5.55
CA ARG A 245 14.12 14.13 6.53
C ARG A 245 13.80 14.53 7.96
N PHE A 246 13.63 15.82 8.23
CA PHE A 246 13.35 16.34 9.56
C PHE A 246 12.02 15.80 10.10
N ILE A 247 10.93 15.96 9.34
CA ILE A 247 9.59 15.48 9.71
C ILE A 247 9.56 13.96 9.82
N HIS A 248 10.19 13.23 8.88
CA HIS A 248 10.24 11.76 8.94
C HIS A 248 10.91 11.24 10.23
N LEU A 249 11.98 11.90 10.70
CA LEU A 249 12.67 11.53 11.95
C LEU A 249 11.94 12.01 13.22
N ARG A 250 11.25 13.15 13.13
CA ARG A 250 10.48 13.75 14.23
C ARG A 250 9.22 12.95 14.52
N ASP A 251 8.37 12.77 13.51
CA ASP A 251 7.03 12.18 13.67
C ASP A 251 7.09 10.65 13.64
N ARG A 252 8.09 10.09 12.94
CA ARG A 252 8.33 8.64 12.84
C ARG A 252 7.11 7.86 12.31
N LYS A 253 6.25 8.48 11.51
CA LYS A 253 5.10 7.84 10.87
C LYS A 253 5.46 7.46 9.42
N LYS A 254 5.77 6.17 9.22
CA LYS A 254 6.02 5.48 7.92
C LYS A 254 6.54 6.41 6.81
N ALA A 255 6.00 6.30 5.58
CA ALA A 255 6.31 7.21 4.48
C ALA A 255 5.51 8.53 4.57
N ILE A 256 4.34 8.54 5.21
CA ILE A 256 3.47 9.72 5.30
C ILE A 256 4.17 10.96 5.87
N SER A 257 5.00 10.80 6.91
CA SER A 257 5.81 11.91 7.44
C SER A 257 6.83 12.44 6.43
N ALA A 258 7.40 11.56 5.60
CA ALA A 258 8.35 11.97 4.57
C ALA A 258 7.63 12.76 3.46
N PHE A 259 6.41 12.37 3.07
CA PHE A 259 5.57 13.12 2.15
C PHE A 259 5.17 14.48 2.71
N ALA A 260 4.68 14.53 3.94
CA ALA A 260 4.29 15.78 4.61
C ALA A 260 5.45 16.79 4.64
N GLY A 261 6.64 16.36 5.06
CA GLY A 261 7.83 17.22 5.07
C GLY A 261 8.35 17.56 3.66
N ALA A 262 8.23 16.66 2.67
CA ALA A 262 8.64 16.96 1.29
C ALA A 262 7.76 18.02 0.62
N LEU A 263 6.48 18.06 1.00
CA LEU A 263 5.46 18.94 0.43
C LEU A 263 5.22 20.21 1.27
N GLU A 264 5.78 20.27 2.48
CA GLU A 264 5.64 21.38 3.44
C GLU A 264 4.18 21.61 3.84
N ILE A 265 3.49 20.51 4.21
CA ILE A 265 2.07 20.51 4.59
C ILE A 265 1.83 19.68 5.86
N GLY A 266 0.76 20.00 6.57
CA GLY A 266 0.20 19.17 7.65
C GLY A 266 -0.81 18.17 7.10
N LEU A 267 -0.79 16.93 7.61
CA LEU A 267 -1.70 15.83 7.26
C LEU A 267 -2.32 15.22 8.53
N ASP A 268 -3.37 14.41 8.37
CA ASP A 268 -4.12 13.75 9.45
C ASP A 268 -4.55 14.75 10.54
N ASP A 269 -5.30 15.78 10.13
CA ASP A 269 -5.75 16.90 10.98
C ASP A 269 -4.62 17.61 11.74
N GLY A 270 -3.43 17.68 11.14
CA GLY A 270 -2.26 18.34 11.74
C GLY A 270 -1.50 17.47 12.73
N LYS A 271 -1.76 16.16 12.81
CA LYS A 271 -0.97 15.22 13.61
C LYS A 271 0.37 14.87 12.96
N ILE A 272 0.53 15.11 11.66
CA ILE A 272 1.73 14.75 10.89
C ILE A 272 2.17 15.95 10.06
N GLY A 273 3.47 16.26 10.07
CA GLY A 273 4.03 17.42 9.35
C GLY A 273 3.76 18.75 10.04
N ASP A 274 4.01 19.83 9.32
CA ASP A 274 3.86 21.21 9.79
C ASP A 274 3.02 22.01 8.79
N PHE A 275 2.22 22.95 9.28
CA PHE A 275 1.42 23.87 8.45
C PHE A 275 2.27 25.01 7.88
N ASP A 276 3.40 24.65 7.25
CA ASP A 276 4.33 25.60 6.65
C ASP A 276 3.69 26.34 5.46
N LYS A 277 2.71 25.71 4.80
CA LYS A 277 1.93 26.31 3.70
C LYS A 277 0.47 25.80 3.68
N PRO A 278 -0.48 26.60 3.15
CA PRO A 278 -1.85 26.15 2.93
C PRO A 278 -1.92 25.05 1.86
N ILE A 279 -2.73 24.03 2.11
CA ILE A 279 -2.90 22.89 1.21
C ILE A 279 -3.67 23.34 -0.04
N GLN A 280 -3.19 22.96 -1.22
CA GLN A 280 -3.86 23.27 -2.49
C GLN A 280 -4.01 22.00 -3.33
N ALA A 281 -5.05 21.92 -4.17
CA ALA A 281 -5.26 20.75 -5.04
C ALA A 281 -4.03 20.40 -5.90
N SER A 282 -3.21 21.40 -6.27
CA SER A 282 -1.96 21.18 -7.02
C SER A 282 -0.89 20.37 -6.27
N ASP A 283 -0.98 20.26 -4.94
CA ASP A 283 -0.05 19.47 -4.14
C ASP A 283 -0.27 17.96 -4.28
N ILE A 284 -1.45 17.52 -4.71
CA ILE A 284 -1.67 16.12 -5.11
C ILE A 284 -0.75 15.77 -6.28
N ASN A 285 -0.57 16.66 -7.27
CA ASN A 285 0.36 16.42 -8.37
C ASN A 285 1.81 16.26 -7.87
N LYS A 286 2.19 17.01 -6.83
CA LYS A 286 3.53 16.86 -6.23
C LYS A 286 3.64 15.53 -5.50
N ALA A 287 2.64 15.13 -4.72
CA ALA A 287 2.61 13.83 -4.05
C ALA A 287 2.71 12.67 -5.06
N VAL A 288 1.91 12.71 -6.12
CA VAL A 288 1.91 11.72 -7.20
C VAL A 288 3.27 11.67 -7.93
N ASN A 289 3.91 12.83 -8.16
CA ASN A 289 5.24 12.87 -8.75
C ASN A 289 6.31 12.32 -7.80
N LEU A 290 6.20 12.55 -6.50
CA LEU A 290 7.12 11.97 -5.51
C LEU A 290 6.99 10.44 -5.44
N LEU A 291 5.76 9.92 -5.50
CA LEU A 291 5.47 8.50 -5.66
C LEU A 291 6.14 7.94 -6.93
N LYS A 292 5.91 8.59 -8.09
CA LYS A 292 6.53 8.20 -9.38
C LYS A 292 8.05 8.16 -9.29
N ASN A 293 8.65 9.20 -8.73
CA ASN A 293 10.09 9.29 -8.59
C ASN A 293 10.63 8.17 -7.68
N SER A 294 9.95 7.88 -6.58
CA SER A 294 10.31 6.78 -5.67
C SER A 294 10.22 5.42 -6.34
N PHE A 295 9.15 5.17 -7.09
CA PHE A 295 8.98 3.95 -7.89
C PHE A 295 10.08 3.80 -8.95
N MET A 296 10.39 4.86 -9.71
CA MET A 296 11.44 4.85 -10.74
C MET A 296 12.83 4.63 -10.16
N VAL A 297 13.14 5.21 -8.99
CA VAL A 297 14.40 4.96 -8.29
C VAL A 297 14.51 3.50 -7.84
N CYS A 298 13.43 2.89 -7.36
CA CYS A 298 13.39 1.44 -7.10
C CYS A 298 13.74 0.62 -8.35
N GLN A 299 13.16 0.94 -9.51
CA GLN A 299 13.49 0.24 -10.76
C GLN A 299 14.96 0.42 -11.15
N ALA A 300 15.49 1.64 -11.01
CA ALA A 300 16.89 1.92 -11.28
C ALA A 300 17.82 1.09 -10.37
N ILE A 301 17.48 0.95 -9.08
CA ILE A 301 18.21 0.09 -8.13
C ILE A 301 18.19 -1.36 -8.62
N PHE A 302 17.03 -1.90 -9.03
CA PHE A 302 16.95 -3.26 -9.55
C PHE A 302 17.75 -3.48 -10.83
N VAL A 303 17.74 -2.52 -11.77
CA VAL A 303 18.57 -2.58 -12.98
C VAL A 303 20.06 -2.56 -12.62
N ILE A 304 20.47 -1.69 -11.69
CA ILE A 304 21.86 -1.64 -11.23
C ILE A 304 22.27 -2.98 -10.60
N LEU A 305 21.44 -3.55 -9.73
CA LEU A 305 21.68 -4.86 -9.12
C LEU A 305 21.81 -5.96 -10.18
N LEU A 306 20.97 -5.93 -11.22
CA LEU A 306 21.03 -6.88 -12.34
C LEU A 306 22.36 -6.83 -13.10
N LEU A 307 23.05 -5.67 -13.14
CA LEU A 307 24.37 -5.55 -13.75
C LEU A 307 25.49 -6.18 -12.89
N PHE A 308 25.32 -6.21 -11.57
CA PHE A 308 26.31 -6.75 -10.64
C PHE A 308 26.19 -8.26 -10.40
N PHE A 309 24.99 -8.81 -10.50
CA PHE A 309 24.72 -10.24 -10.32
C PHE A 309 24.63 -10.95 -11.65
#